data_AF-A0A0J7LR54-F1
#
_entry.id   AF-A0A0J7LR54-F1
#
_cell.length_a   1.000
_cell.length_b   1.000
_cell.length_c   1.000
_cell.angle_alpha   90.00
_cell.angle_beta   90.00
_cell.angle_gamma   90.00
#
_symmetry.space_group_name_H-M   'P 1'
#
loop_
_entity.id
_entity.type
_entity.pdbx_description
1 polymer ?
#
loop_
_entity_poly.entity_id
_entity_poly.type
_entity_poly.pdbx_seq_one_letter_code
_entity_poly.pdbx_strand_id
1 'polypeptide(L)'
;MLLTFILLIIYRKKLGKKIIYFILAIGLGTFIEIMISVGWWFFHVSNTVTVYVIGTNLGVFLLFFIYFHSILEVKTLRVISSIFIGLFLLEYVLSAIFIESFFTHFPFFSYFIQVVLLSGSIYLVISQTFNSDIILNLSGYYPIWICVGLMEIYLGVMPLLIMSNTSHKMMNANMFFIILFLVNVIGYSILITGIFFASAKFGLKK
;
A
#
# COMPACT_ATOMS: atom_id res chain seq x y z
N MET A 1 5.50 -8.74 -5.56
CA MET A 1 4.80 -8.87 -4.27
C MET A 1 5.18 -10.12 -3.46
N LEU A 2 4.99 -11.35 -3.96
CA LEU A 2 5.28 -12.60 -3.23
C LEU A 2 6.70 -12.67 -2.62
N LEU A 3 7.72 -12.35 -3.43
CA LEU A 3 9.11 -12.30 -2.96
C LEU A 3 9.27 -11.34 -1.76
N THR A 4 8.68 -10.15 -1.84
CA THR A 4 8.67 -9.15 -0.77
C THR A 4 8.02 -9.71 0.50
N PHE A 5 6.89 -10.41 0.37
CA PHE A 5 6.21 -11.06 1.49
C PHE A 5 7.09 -12.09 2.20
N ILE A 6 7.74 -12.97 1.43
CA ILE A 6 8.65 -14.00 1.97
C ILE A 6 9.81 -13.33 2.72
N LEU A 7 10.44 -12.32 2.13
CA LEU A 7 11.54 -11.59 2.76
C LEU A 7 11.10 -10.86 4.04
N LEU A 8 9.92 -10.25 4.04
CA LEU A 8 9.35 -9.62 5.23
C LEU A 8 9.18 -10.62 6.39
N ILE A 9 8.73 -11.85 6.11
CA ILE A 9 8.60 -12.91 7.12
C ILE A 9 9.98 -13.32 7.66
N ILE A 10 10.94 -13.56 6.77
CA ILE A 10 12.29 -14.00 7.14
C ILE A 10 12.98 -12.95 8.02
N TYR A 11 12.91 -11.68 7.62
CA TYR A 11 13.61 -10.58 8.29
C TYR A 11 12.78 -9.88 9.37
N ARG A 12 11.56 -10.34 9.68
CA ARG A 12 10.59 -9.68 10.59
C ARG A 12 11.20 -9.18 11.92
N LYS A 13 12.11 -9.96 12.51
CA LYS A 13 12.74 -9.63 13.82
C LYS A 13 13.63 -8.38 13.74
N LYS A 14 14.14 -8.04 12.55
CA LYS A 14 15.06 -6.91 12.32
C LYS A 14 14.35 -5.63 11.84
N LEU A 15 13.05 -5.71 11.49
CA LEU A 15 12.31 -4.61 10.87
C LEU A 15 11.45 -3.80 11.86
N GLY A 16 11.49 -4.16 13.15
CA GLY A 16 10.77 -3.48 14.24
C GLY A 16 9.51 -4.21 14.71
N LYS A 17 9.07 -3.94 15.95
CA LYS A 17 7.96 -4.68 16.60
C LYS A 17 6.60 -4.48 15.92
N LYS A 18 6.37 -3.31 15.33
CA LYS A 18 5.08 -2.94 14.71
C LYS A 18 4.97 -3.31 13.24
N ILE A 19 6.00 -3.96 12.67
CA ILE A 19 6.02 -4.35 11.25
C ILE A 19 4.93 -5.35 10.89
N ILE A 20 4.38 -6.07 11.87
CA ILE A 20 3.39 -7.13 11.66
C ILE A 20 2.17 -6.64 10.85
N TYR A 21 1.70 -5.41 11.06
CA TYR A 21 0.58 -4.85 10.30
C TYR A 21 0.90 -4.70 8.82
N PHE A 22 2.13 -4.28 8.50
CA PHE A 22 2.60 -4.20 7.11
C PHE A 22 2.78 -5.58 6.48
N ILE A 23 3.31 -6.56 7.25
CA ILE A 23 3.41 -7.96 6.77
C ILE A 23 2.03 -8.52 6.46
N LEU A 24 1.04 -8.26 7.31
CA LEU A 24 -0.34 -8.67 7.08
C LEU A 24 -0.94 -7.98 5.85
N ALA A 25 -0.67 -6.69 5.63
CA ALA A 25 -1.15 -5.96 4.45
C ALA A 25 -0.60 -6.58 3.15
N ILE A 26 0.71 -6.78 3.07
CA ILE A 26 1.36 -7.41 1.91
C ILE A 26 0.92 -8.88 1.78
N GLY A 27 0.77 -9.61 2.89
CA GLY A 27 0.28 -10.99 2.88
C GLY A 27 -1.13 -11.10 2.33
N LEU A 28 -2.05 -10.26 2.82
CA LEU A 28 -3.43 -10.21 2.34
C LEU A 28 -3.48 -9.86 0.84
N GLY A 29 -2.73 -8.85 0.41
CA GLY A 29 -2.66 -8.50 -1.00
C GLY A 29 -2.09 -9.62 -1.88
N THR A 30 -1.03 -10.30 -1.44
CA THR A 30 -0.51 -11.48 -2.18
C THR A 30 -1.52 -12.60 -2.26
N PHE A 31 -2.26 -12.84 -1.18
CA PHE A 31 -3.30 -13.87 -1.16
C PHE A 31 -4.42 -13.55 -2.15
N ILE A 32 -4.88 -12.30 -2.19
CA ILE A 32 -5.89 -11.83 -3.15
C ILE A 32 -5.38 -11.98 -4.59
N GLU A 33 -4.16 -11.53 -4.89
CA GLU A 33 -3.57 -11.67 -6.23
C GLU A 33 -3.49 -13.14 -6.68
N ILE A 34 -3.05 -14.04 -5.80
CA ILE A 34 -2.98 -15.47 -6.08
C ILE A 34 -4.38 -16.04 -6.31
N MET A 35 -5.35 -15.72 -5.45
CA MET A 35 -6.73 -16.17 -5.59
C MET A 35 -7.36 -15.71 -6.91
N ILE A 36 -7.15 -14.46 -7.30
CA ILE A 36 -7.64 -13.92 -8.57
C ILE A 36 -6.96 -14.63 -9.76
N SER A 37 -5.64 -14.78 -9.71
CA SER A 37 -4.86 -15.40 -10.80
C SER A 37 -5.22 -16.89 -10.99
N VAL A 38 -5.32 -17.64 -9.89
CA VAL A 38 -5.73 -19.05 -9.88
C VAL A 38 -7.20 -19.17 -10.30
N GLY A 39 -8.08 -18.31 -9.79
CA GLY A 39 -9.50 -18.26 -10.14
C GLY A 39 -9.73 -18.05 -11.64
N TRP A 40 -8.95 -17.16 -12.25
CA TRP A 40 -9.01 -16.91 -13.68
C TRP A 40 -8.46 -18.09 -14.50
N TRP A 41 -7.32 -18.67 -14.09
CA TRP A 41 -6.64 -19.70 -14.87
C TRP A 41 -7.31 -21.08 -14.80
N PHE A 42 -7.80 -21.48 -13.63
CA PHE A 42 -8.39 -22.81 -13.41
C PHE A 42 -9.91 -22.83 -13.50
N PHE A 43 -10.58 -21.75 -13.08
CA PHE A 43 -12.04 -21.73 -12.93
C PHE A 43 -12.72 -20.73 -13.89
N HIS A 44 -11.95 -20.03 -14.72
CA HIS A 44 -12.44 -19.00 -15.65
C HIS A 44 -13.36 -17.95 -15.00
N VAL A 45 -13.13 -17.66 -13.72
CA VAL A 45 -13.89 -16.63 -12.99
C VAL A 45 -13.52 -15.26 -13.55
N SER A 46 -14.50 -14.60 -14.15
CA SER A 46 -14.32 -13.31 -14.84
C SER A 46 -14.64 -12.09 -13.95
N ASN A 47 -15.46 -12.24 -12.91
CA ASN A 47 -15.80 -11.14 -12.01
C ASN A 47 -15.07 -11.27 -10.66
N THR A 48 -13.90 -10.64 -10.56
CA THR A 48 -13.09 -10.59 -9.33
C THR A 48 -13.13 -9.23 -8.64
N VAL A 49 -13.96 -8.30 -9.15
CA VAL A 49 -14.02 -6.91 -8.70
C VAL A 49 -14.43 -6.83 -7.24
N THR A 50 -15.45 -7.57 -6.81
CA THR A 50 -15.91 -7.57 -5.42
C THR A 50 -14.81 -8.01 -4.45
N VAL A 51 -14.05 -9.06 -4.81
CA VAL A 51 -12.94 -9.55 -3.99
C VAL A 51 -11.83 -8.50 -3.91
N TYR A 52 -11.55 -7.81 -5.01
CA TYR A 52 -10.56 -6.72 -5.02
C TYR A 52 -11.01 -5.51 -4.19
N VAL A 53 -12.26 -5.09 -4.30
CA VAL A 53 -12.80 -3.94 -3.55
C VAL A 53 -12.81 -4.22 -2.05
N ILE A 54 -13.29 -5.38 -1.62
CA ILE A 54 -13.31 -5.73 -0.19
C ILE A 54 -11.90 -6.07 0.32
N GLY A 55 -11.15 -6.88 -0.43
CA GLY A 55 -9.85 -7.35 0.01
C GLY A 55 -8.79 -6.27 -0.01
N THR A 56 -8.65 -5.58 -1.14
CA THR A 56 -7.60 -4.57 -1.36
C THR A 56 -8.06 -3.21 -0.86
N ASN A 57 -9.16 -2.66 -1.37
CA ASN A 57 -9.56 -1.28 -1.06
C ASN A 57 -10.00 -1.10 0.40
N LEU A 58 -10.61 -2.11 1.03
CA LEU A 58 -10.87 -2.09 2.48
C LEU A 58 -9.71 -2.70 3.26
N GLY A 59 -9.44 -4.00 3.07
CA GLY A 59 -8.53 -4.76 3.93
C GLY A 59 -7.09 -4.27 3.91
N VAL A 60 -6.47 -4.22 2.73
CA VAL A 60 -5.05 -3.83 2.58
C VAL A 60 -4.82 -2.38 2.98
N PHE A 61 -5.66 -1.45 2.52
CA PHE A 61 -5.56 -0.03 2.90
C PHE A 61 -5.72 0.17 4.41
N LEU A 62 -6.72 -0.47 5.03
CA LEU A 62 -6.92 -0.38 6.48
C LEU A 62 -5.66 -0.83 7.24
N LEU A 63 -5.04 -1.94 6.81
CA LEU A 63 -3.80 -2.43 7.43
C LEU A 63 -2.63 -1.46 7.23
N PHE A 64 -2.53 -0.76 6.10
CA PHE A 64 -1.55 0.31 5.92
C PHE A 64 -1.82 1.50 6.85
N PHE A 65 -3.07 1.94 6.99
CA PHE A 65 -3.40 3.01 7.92
C PHE A 65 -3.10 2.63 9.37
N ILE A 66 -3.45 1.42 9.79
CA ILE A 66 -3.12 0.89 11.13
C ILE A 66 -1.60 0.81 11.31
N TYR A 67 -0.86 0.36 10.30
CA TYR A 67 0.59 0.32 10.33
C TYR A 67 1.18 1.72 10.57
N PHE A 68 0.80 2.70 9.75
CA PHE A 68 1.29 4.07 9.86
C PHE A 68 0.89 4.74 11.17
N HIS A 69 -0.35 4.53 11.62
CA HIS A 69 -0.79 4.97 12.93
C HIS A 69 0.07 4.41 14.06
N SER A 70 0.37 3.11 13.98
CA SER A 70 1.11 2.41 15.02
C SER A 70 2.53 2.94 15.16
N ILE A 71 3.20 3.33 14.08
CA ILE A 71 4.60 3.81 14.13
C ILE A 71 4.72 5.27 14.57
N LEU A 72 3.63 6.05 14.58
CA LEU A 72 3.65 7.42 15.08
C LEU A 72 3.82 7.44 16.61
N GLU A 73 4.82 8.18 17.07
CA GLU A 73 5.17 8.36 18.48
C GLU A 73 4.58 9.67 19.02
N VAL A 74 4.56 10.71 18.19
CA VAL A 74 4.04 12.03 18.56
C VAL A 74 2.52 11.98 18.70
N LYS A 75 2.01 12.37 19.87
CA LYS A 75 0.58 12.29 20.22
C LYS A 75 -0.32 13.08 19.24
N THR A 76 0.10 14.28 18.83
CA THR A 76 -0.66 15.11 17.89
C THR A 76 -0.79 14.45 16.51
N LEU A 77 0.31 13.93 15.96
CA LEU A 77 0.30 13.20 14.69
C LEU A 77 -0.55 11.93 14.77
N ARG A 78 -0.52 11.23 15.91
CA ARG A 78 -1.35 10.05 16.14
C ARG A 78 -2.85 10.38 16.11
N VAL A 79 -3.26 11.51 16.68
CA VAL A 79 -4.66 11.99 16.60
C VAL A 79 -5.06 12.28 15.15
N ILE A 80 -4.21 12.97 14.38
CA ILE A 80 -4.48 13.23 12.95
C ILE A 80 -4.58 11.91 12.17
N SER A 81 -3.71 10.95 12.45
CA SER A 81 -3.77 9.62 11.84
C SER A 81 -5.06 8.86 12.22
N SER A 82 -5.55 8.97 13.45
CA SER A 82 -6.87 8.44 13.84
C SER A 82 -8.00 9.08 13.03
N ILE A 83 -7.93 10.39 12.77
CA ILE A 83 -8.90 11.08 11.91
C ILE A 83 -8.84 10.52 10.48
N PHE A 84 -7.65 10.27 9.92
CA PHE A 84 -7.53 9.64 8.60
C PHE A 84 -8.14 8.24 8.54
N ILE A 85 -7.94 7.40 9.57
CA ILE A 85 -8.59 6.09 9.66
C ILE A 85 -10.12 6.23 9.71
N GLY A 86 -10.63 7.16 10.52
CA GLY A 86 -12.07 7.43 10.62
C GLY A 86 -12.67 7.90 9.30
N LEU A 87 -12.00 8.84 8.62
CA LEU A 87 -12.41 9.33 7.30
C LEU A 87 -12.36 8.24 6.24
N PHE A 88 -11.35 7.38 6.26
CA PHE A 88 -11.25 6.24 5.35
C PHE A 88 -12.43 5.27 5.52
N LEU A 89 -12.75 4.89 6.75
CA LEU A 89 -13.89 3.99 7.02
C LEU A 89 -15.22 4.64 6.65
N LEU A 90 -15.39 5.92 6.97
CA LEU A 90 -16.60 6.67 6.64
C LEU A 90 -16.76 6.79 5.12
N GLU A 91 -15.71 7.15 4.39
CA GLU A 91 -15.72 7.21 2.92
C GLU A 91 -16.09 5.86 2.32
N TYR A 92 -15.46 4.78 2.76
CA TYR A 92 -15.74 3.44 2.25
C TYR A 92 -17.21 3.03 2.49
N VAL A 93 -17.74 3.28 3.69
CA VAL A 93 -19.15 2.96 4.02
C VAL A 93 -20.11 3.81 3.21
N LEU A 94 -19.86 5.12 3.07
CA LEU A 94 -20.71 5.99 2.24
C LEU A 94 -20.68 5.53 0.78
N SER A 95 -19.49 5.25 0.23
CA SER A 95 -19.35 4.75 -1.13
C SER A 95 -20.07 3.40 -1.32
N ALA A 96 -20.01 2.49 -0.34
CA ALA A 96 -20.73 1.22 -0.40
C ALA A 96 -22.26 1.35 -0.33
N ILE A 97 -22.79 2.40 0.30
CA ILE A 97 -24.24 2.64 0.43
C ILE A 97 -24.79 3.42 -0.77
N PHE A 98 -24.07 4.44 -1.22
CA PHE A 98 -24.59 5.41 -2.19
C PHE A 98 -24.18 5.11 -3.65
N ILE A 99 -23.19 4.25 -3.90
CA ILE A 99 -22.74 3.90 -5.25
C ILE A 99 -23.22 2.47 -5.57
N GLU A 100 -24.27 2.34 -6.37
CA GLU A 100 -24.86 1.03 -6.73
C GLU A 100 -23.86 0.07 -7.38
N SER A 101 -22.89 0.60 -8.14
CA SER A 101 -21.87 -0.18 -8.84
C SER A 101 -20.59 -0.42 -8.04
N PHE A 102 -20.54 -0.05 -6.75
CA PHE A 102 -19.31 -0.06 -5.95
C PHE A 102 -18.61 -1.43 -5.89
N PHE A 103 -19.39 -2.51 -5.79
CA PHE A 103 -18.87 -3.87 -5.71
C PHE A 103 -18.78 -4.59 -7.06
N THR A 104 -19.38 -4.03 -8.10
CA THR A 104 -19.48 -4.66 -9.44
C THR A 104 -18.52 -4.05 -10.44
N HIS A 105 -18.17 -2.77 -10.28
CA HIS A 105 -17.19 -2.05 -11.08
C HIS A 105 -16.12 -1.45 -10.19
N PHE A 106 -14.92 -1.24 -10.73
CA PHE A 106 -13.83 -0.65 -9.96
C PHE A 106 -14.19 0.79 -9.53
N PRO A 107 -14.30 1.09 -8.21
CA PRO A 107 -14.77 2.38 -7.75
C PRO A 107 -13.63 3.40 -7.75
N PHE A 108 -13.33 3.93 -8.93
CA PHE A 108 -12.18 4.82 -9.15
C PHE A 108 -12.14 6.03 -8.19
N PHE A 109 -13.27 6.71 -7.98
CA PHE A 109 -13.33 7.88 -7.10
C PHE A 109 -13.03 7.55 -5.64
N SER A 110 -13.59 6.45 -5.14
CA SER A 110 -13.31 5.96 -3.78
C SER A 110 -11.83 5.60 -3.63
N TYR A 111 -11.28 4.85 -4.58
CA TYR A 111 -9.86 4.51 -4.61
C TYR A 111 -8.95 5.76 -4.66
N PHE A 112 -9.35 6.80 -5.40
CA PHE A 112 -8.65 8.09 -5.42
C PHE A 112 -8.56 8.73 -4.03
N ILE A 113 -9.69 8.83 -3.33
CA ILE A 113 -9.71 9.38 -1.97
C ILE A 113 -8.83 8.55 -1.02
N GLN A 114 -8.87 7.22 -1.14
CA GLN A 114 -8.06 6.33 -0.31
C GLN A 114 -6.56 6.57 -0.49
N VAL A 115 -6.07 6.76 -1.72
CA VAL A 115 -4.65 7.09 -1.97
C VAL A 115 -4.29 8.48 -1.47
N VAL A 116 -5.19 9.47 -1.56
CA VAL A 116 -4.96 10.81 -0.99
C VAL A 116 -4.79 10.71 0.53
N LEU A 117 -5.68 9.99 1.21
CA LEU A 117 -5.60 9.75 2.66
C LEU A 117 -4.33 8.98 3.03
N LEU A 118 -3.95 7.96 2.24
CA LEU A 118 -2.72 7.19 2.44
C LEU A 118 -1.49 8.09 2.31
N SER A 119 -1.47 8.97 1.31
CA SER A 119 -0.40 9.95 1.10
C SER A 119 -0.28 10.92 2.27
N GLY A 120 -1.41 11.37 2.82
CA GLY A 120 -1.45 12.13 4.07
C GLY A 120 -0.84 11.35 5.25
N SER A 121 -1.16 10.06 5.38
CA SER A 121 -0.59 9.20 6.43
C SER A 121 0.92 9.00 6.27
N ILE A 122 1.39 8.84 5.04
CA ILE A 122 2.82 8.77 4.71
C ILE A 122 3.51 10.08 5.08
N TYR A 123 2.91 11.23 4.74
CA TYR A 123 3.44 12.54 5.10
C TYR A 123 3.62 12.71 6.61
N LEU A 124 2.66 12.26 7.44
CA LEU A 124 2.80 12.33 8.90
C LEU A 124 4.04 11.58 9.40
N VAL A 125 4.30 10.39 8.85
CA VAL A 125 5.43 9.54 9.23
C VAL A 125 6.75 10.17 8.79
N ILE A 126 6.80 10.67 7.56
CA ILE A 126 7.96 11.36 7.03
C ILE A 126 8.27 12.62 7.87
N SER A 127 7.25 13.43 8.17
CA SER A 127 7.36 14.62 9.00
C SER A 127 7.88 14.32 10.40
N GLN A 128 7.35 13.27 11.07
CA GLN A 128 7.89 12.84 12.35
C GLN A 128 9.37 12.44 12.23
N THR A 129 9.71 11.69 11.19
CA THR A 129 11.06 11.12 11.05
C THR A 129 12.10 12.20 10.83
N PHE A 130 11.81 13.19 9.98
CA PHE A 130 12.71 14.34 9.75
C PHE A 130 12.85 15.26 10.97
N ASN A 131 11.82 15.35 11.81
CA ASN A 131 11.84 16.15 13.04
C ASN A 131 12.36 15.37 14.27
N SER A 132 13.02 14.22 14.07
CA SER A 132 13.51 13.36 15.15
C SER A 132 14.96 12.92 14.90
N ASP A 133 15.63 12.42 15.94
CA ASP A 133 17.01 11.89 15.85
C ASP A 133 17.15 10.69 14.88
N ILE A 134 16.02 10.10 14.45
CA ILE A 134 15.97 9.03 13.45
C ILE A 134 16.53 9.50 12.10
N ILE A 135 16.51 10.81 11.82
CA ILE A 135 17.09 11.40 10.60
C ILE A 135 18.56 11.01 10.39
N LEU A 136 19.33 10.86 11.49
CA LEU A 136 20.75 10.49 11.47
C LEU A 136 20.98 9.04 11.01
N ASN A 137 19.93 8.23 10.92
CA ASN A 137 19.99 6.84 10.53
C ASN A 137 18.86 6.42 9.59
N LEU A 138 18.58 7.29 8.62
CA LEU A 138 17.50 7.12 7.65
C LEU A 138 17.56 5.78 6.89
N SER A 139 18.76 5.38 6.45
CA SER A 139 18.97 4.19 5.62
C SER A 139 18.63 2.89 6.33
N GLY A 140 18.83 2.82 7.66
CA GLY A 140 18.51 1.65 8.47
C GLY A 140 17.06 1.61 8.96
N TYR A 141 16.27 2.67 8.74
CA TYR A 141 14.91 2.77 9.24
C TYR A 141 13.89 2.30 8.19
N TYR A 142 13.49 1.03 8.29
CA TYR A 142 12.60 0.39 7.31
C TYR A 142 11.28 1.12 7.02
N PRO A 143 10.60 1.78 7.99
CA PRO A 143 9.36 2.50 7.72
C PRO A 143 9.47 3.60 6.66
N ILE A 144 10.66 4.19 6.44
CA ILE A 144 10.87 5.14 5.33
C ILE A 144 10.83 4.44 3.97
N TRP A 145 11.48 3.29 3.86
CA TRP A 145 11.44 2.49 2.64
C TRP A 145 10.02 2.05 2.29
N ILE A 146 9.21 1.78 3.32
CA ILE A 146 7.76 1.53 3.16
C ILE A 146 7.06 2.77 2.62
N CYS A 147 7.30 3.95 3.19
CA CYS A 147 6.72 5.20 2.71
C CYS A 147 7.03 5.45 1.22
N VAL A 148 8.31 5.35 0.84
CA VAL A 148 8.76 5.59 -0.55
C VAL A 148 8.19 4.53 -1.49
N GLY A 149 8.26 3.25 -1.12
CA GLY A 149 7.74 2.16 -1.95
C GLY A 149 6.22 2.26 -2.16
N LEU A 150 5.46 2.58 -1.10
CA LEU A 150 4.01 2.76 -1.22
C LEU A 150 3.64 4.03 -1.99
N MET A 151 4.37 5.14 -1.84
CA MET A 151 4.17 6.31 -2.68
C MET A 151 4.39 5.97 -4.15
N GLU A 152 5.48 5.29 -4.49
CA GLU A 152 5.75 4.89 -5.88
C GLU A 152 4.62 4.01 -6.44
N ILE A 153 4.19 3.00 -5.70
CA ILE A 153 3.10 2.11 -6.15
C ILE A 153 1.79 2.88 -6.30
N TYR A 154 1.31 3.53 -5.24
CA TYR A 154 -0.05 4.08 -5.23
C TYR A 154 -0.16 5.42 -5.95
N LEU A 155 0.83 6.32 -5.82
CA LEU A 155 0.86 7.56 -6.59
C LEU A 155 1.30 7.34 -8.03
N GLY A 156 2.16 6.36 -8.32
CA GLY A 156 2.54 6.04 -9.71
C GLY A 156 1.40 5.40 -10.50
N VAL A 157 0.56 4.59 -9.85
CA VAL A 157 -0.62 3.97 -10.47
C VAL A 157 -1.75 5.00 -10.69
N MET A 158 -1.85 6.04 -9.87
CA MET A 158 -2.96 7.01 -9.94
C MET A 158 -3.09 7.75 -11.28
N PRO A 159 -2.04 8.40 -11.82
CA PRO A 159 -2.08 9.03 -13.14
C PRO A 159 -2.50 8.07 -14.25
N LEU A 160 -2.05 6.81 -14.18
CA LEU A 160 -2.42 5.79 -15.17
C LEU A 160 -3.92 5.50 -15.13
N LEU A 161 -4.49 5.38 -13.94
CA LEU A 161 -5.93 5.17 -13.76
C LEU A 161 -6.74 6.40 -14.20
N ILE A 162 -6.27 7.61 -13.89
CA ILE A 162 -6.89 8.86 -14.37
C ILE A 162 -6.92 8.89 -15.89
N MET A 163 -5.77 8.64 -16.55
CA MET A 163 -5.67 8.62 -18.00
C MET A 163 -6.55 7.54 -18.62
N SER A 164 -6.59 6.34 -18.03
CA SER A 164 -7.45 5.25 -18.48
C SER A 164 -8.94 5.59 -18.38
N ASN A 165 -9.35 6.34 -17.36
CA ASN A 165 -10.75 6.67 -17.11
C ASN A 165 -11.22 7.94 -17.88
N THR A 166 -10.31 8.87 -18.19
CA THR A 166 -10.65 10.11 -18.91
C THR A 166 -10.40 10.06 -20.41
N SER A 167 -9.45 9.22 -20.86
CA SER A 167 -8.96 9.23 -22.24
C SER A 167 -9.14 7.88 -22.92
N HIS A 168 -10.39 7.45 -23.11
CA HIS A 168 -10.76 6.22 -23.82
C HIS A 168 -10.15 6.05 -25.23
N LYS A 169 -9.57 7.11 -25.82
CA LYS A 169 -9.01 7.12 -27.18
C LYS A 169 -7.48 7.21 -27.26
N MET A 170 -6.74 7.45 -26.17
CA MET A 170 -5.30 7.79 -26.28
C MET A 170 -4.32 6.75 -25.75
N MET A 171 -4.75 5.81 -24.90
CA MET A 171 -3.82 4.87 -24.27
C MET A 171 -4.00 3.45 -24.80
N ASN A 172 -2.97 2.95 -25.49
CA ASN A 172 -2.89 1.54 -25.87
C ASN A 172 -2.89 0.68 -24.60
N ALA A 173 -3.80 -0.29 -24.50
CA ALA A 173 -3.92 -1.18 -23.33
C ALA A 173 -2.59 -1.85 -22.97
N ASN A 174 -1.78 -2.23 -23.97
CA ASN A 174 -0.47 -2.83 -23.73
C ASN A 174 0.49 -1.84 -23.05
N MET A 175 0.48 -0.57 -23.45
CA MET A 175 1.30 0.46 -22.81
C MET A 175 0.85 0.72 -21.36
N PHE A 176 -0.46 0.74 -21.12
CA PHE A 176 -1.00 0.85 -19.76
C PHE A 176 -0.49 -0.28 -18.86
N PHE A 177 -0.60 -1.55 -19.30
CA PHE A 177 -0.14 -2.70 -18.52
C PHE A 177 1.38 -2.73 -18.33
N ILE A 178 2.17 -2.32 -19.33
CA ILE A 178 3.64 -2.22 -19.20
C ILE A 178 4.02 -1.20 -18.15
N ILE A 179 3.44 0.00 -18.18
CA ILE A 179 3.76 1.05 -17.21
C ILE A 179 3.29 0.64 -15.81
N LEU A 180 2.09 0.06 -15.71
CA LEU A 180 1.56 -0.48 -14.45
C LEU A 180 2.50 -1.53 -13.85
N PHE A 181 3.02 -2.44 -14.68
CA PHE A 181 3.98 -3.46 -14.28
C PHE A 181 5.29 -2.82 -13.80
N LEU A 182 5.84 -1.86 -14.54
CA LEU A 182 7.09 -1.18 -14.18
C LEU A 182 6.98 -0.44 -12.84
N VAL A 183 5.90 0.32 -12.63
CA VAL A 183 5.65 1.04 -11.35
C VAL A 183 5.61 0.05 -10.18
N ASN A 184 4.94 -1.09 -10.34
CA ASN A 184 4.90 -2.13 -9.31
C ASN A 184 6.29 -2.75 -9.07
N VAL A 185 7.04 -3.07 -10.13
CA VAL A 185 8.39 -3.63 -10.02
C VAL A 185 9.31 -2.67 -9.28
N ILE A 186 9.29 -1.38 -9.64
CA ILE A 186 10.09 -0.33 -8.98
C ILE A 186 9.68 -0.24 -7.50
N GLY A 187 8.40 -0.09 -7.21
CA GLY A 187 7.89 -0.01 -5.85
C GLY A 187 8.28 -1.20 -4.96
N TYR A 188 8.09 -2.43 -5.45
CA TYR A 188 8.49 -3.63 -4.71
C TYR A 188 10.01 -3.77 -4.59
N SER A 189 10.79 -3.32 -5.57
CA SER A 189 12.25 -3.32 -5.50
C SER A 189 12.78 -2.36 -4.42
N ILE A 190 12.12 -1.20 -4.24
CA ILE A 190 12.41 -0.25 -3.15
C ILE A 190 12.15 -0.91 -1.79
N LEU A 191 11.03 -1.61 -1.65
CA LEU A 191 10.70 -2.34 -0.41
C LEU A 191 11.73 -3.43 -0.10
N ILE A 192 12.16 -4.20 -1.11
CA ILE A 192 13.18 -5.26 -0.96
C ILE A 192 14.53 -4.66 -0.56
N THR A 193 14.93 -3.58 -1.23
CA THR A 193 16.17 -2.85 -0.94
C THR A 193 16.17 -2.37 0.51
N GLY A 194 15.05 -1.79 0.97
CA GLY A 194 14.86 -1.39 2.36
C GLY A 194 15.01 -2.52 3.37
N ILE A 195 14.53 -3.74 3.05
CA ILE A 195 14.69 -4.91 3.93
C ILE A 195 16.17 -5.22 4.10
N PHE A 196 16.94 -5.24 3.00
CA PHE A 196 18.36 -5.53 3.06
C PHE A 196 19.15 -4.48 3.84
N PHE A 197 18.92 -3.19 3.59
CA PHE A 197 19.57 -2.10 4.34
C PHE A 197 19.25 -2.14 5.83
N ALA A 198 17.98 -2.33 6.20
CA ALA A 198 17.58 -2.47 7.60
C ALA A 198 18.21 -3.72 8.23
N SER A 199 18.30 -4.83 7.48
CA SER A 199 18.84 -6.10 7.99
C SER A 199 20.36 -6.12 8.16
N ALA A 200 21.10 -5.41 7.30
CA ALA A 200 22.56 -5.36 7.30
C ALA A 200 23.09 -4.65 8.55
N LYS A 201 22.38 -3.61 9.02
CA LYS A 201 22.77 -2.85 10.21
C LYS A 201 22.67 -3.66 11.51
N PHE A 202 21.71 -4.57 11.63
CA PHE A 202 21.61 -5.47 12.78
C PHE A 202 22.65 -6.62 12.74
N GLY A 203 23.36 -6.82 11.63
CA GLY A 203 24.49 -7.75 11.52
C GLY A 203 25.82 -7.21 12.05
N LEU A 204 25.92 -5.88 12.25
CA LEU A 204 27.13 -5.19 12.72
C LEU A 204 27.17 -4.99 14.25
N LYS A 205 26.16 -5.48 14.98
CA LYS A 205 26.26 -5.69 16.43
C LYS A 205 26.55 -7.17 16.69
N LYS A 206 27.80 -7.56 16.49
CA LYS A 206 28.40 -8.73 17.16
C LYS A 206 29.57 -8.23 17.97
#